data_AF-A0A8J4SM96-F1
#
_entry.id   AF-A0A8J4SM96-F1
#
_cell.length_a   1.000
_cell.length_b   1.000
_cell.length_c   1.000
_cell.angle_alpha   90.00
_cell.angle_beta   90.00
_cell.angle_gamma   90.00
#
_symmetry.space_group_name_H-M   'P 1'
#
loop_
_entity.id
_entity.type
_entity.pdbx_description
1 polymer ?
#
loop_
_entity_poly.entity_id
_entity_poly.type
_entity_poly.pdbx_seq_one_letter_code
_entity_poly.pdbx_strand_id
1 'polypeptide(L)'
;MRMKDFLDFRTLGGLSSTEKEFQMVMFRHVNGQQAVRCIYTFPYEVDEDPEDWGNVMKKLECYCLGFTNDNFERYKFNCSVQEPGESVDQFVQAVTVCNCMHDKLIKERLIIGMRNGNLTKRMLGYPQLTLKRRTDMRRSEENVNRVAAKEP
;
A
#
# COMPACT_ATOMS: atom_id res chain seq x y z
N MET A 1 -18.30 6.41 8.89
CA MET A 1 -17.72 7.04 7.69
C MET A 1 -16.30 6.49 7.49
N ARG A 2 -15.72 6.44 6.27
CA ARG A 2 -14.30 5.99 6.15
C ARG A 2 -13.38 7.12 6.61
N MET A 3 -12.20 6.79 7.14
CA MET A 3 -11.26 7.78 7.70
C MET A 3 -10.86 8.86 6.68
N LYS A 4 -10.63 8.48 5.42
CA LYS A 4 -10.32 9.43 4.34
C LYS A 4 -11.46 10.41 4.08
N ASP A 5 -12.70 9.92 4.08
CA ASP A 5 -13.88 10.76 3.89
C ASP A 5 -14.03 11.78 5.05
N PHE A 6 -13.61 11.43 6.27
CA PHE A 6 -13.59 12.38 7.40
C PHE A 6 -12.54 13.46 7.24
N LEU A 7 -11.37 13.13 6.71
CA LEU A 7 -10.31 14.11 6.47
C LEU A 7 -10.76 15.17 5.46
N ASP A 8 -11.42 14.74 4.38
CA ASP A 8 -11.99 15.63 3.37
C ASP A 8 -13.09 16.50 4.00
N PHE A 9 -14.01 15.90 4.76
CA PHE A 9 -15.05 16.63 5.49
C PHE A 9 -14.47 17.67 6.46
N ARG A 10 -13.43 17.32 7.21
CA ARG A 10 -12.75 18.21 8.17
C ARG A 10 -12.13 19.41 7.46
N THR A 11 -11.54 19.19 6.29
CA THR A 11 -10.91 20.23 5.47
C THR A 11 -11.97 21.13 4.85
N LEU A 12 -12.96 20.55 4.18
CA LEU A 12 -14.02 21.29 3.49
C LEU A 12 -14.90 22.09 4.45
N GLY A 13 -15.20 21.52 5.63
CA GLY A 13 -16.00 22.17 6.66
C GLY A 13 -15.25 23.19 7.51
N GLY A 14 -13.94 23.40 7.27
CA GLY A 14 -13.12 24.29 8.09
C GLY A 14 -12.96 23.85 9.54
N LEU A 15 -13.29 22.59 9.86
CA LEU A 15 -13.16 22.03 11.21
C LEU A 15 -11.71 22.07 11.68
N SER A 16 -10.73 22.08 10.78
CA SER A 16 -9.32 22.16 11.16
C SER A 16 -8.95 23.38 11.99
N SER A 17 -9.72 24.46 11.83
CA SER A 17 -9.48 25.76 12.47
C SER A 17 -10.32 25.97 13.73
N THR A 18 -11.17 25.01 14.11
CA THR A 18 -12.01 25.09 15.31
C THR A 18 -11.27 24.52 16.52
N GLU A 19 -11.86 24.68 17.71
CA GLU A 19 -11.30 24.13 18.95
C GLU A 19 -11.20 22.60 18.90
N LYS A 20 -10.16 22.05 19.53
CA LYS A 20 -9.85 20.61 19.51
C LYS A 20 -11.02 19.74 19.97
N GLU A 21 -11.68 20.18 21.05
CA GLU A 21 -12.85 19.50 21.62
C GLU A 21 -13.99 19.41 20.59
N PHE A 22 -14.28 20.50 19.88
CA PHE A 22 -15.33 20.52 18.86
C PHE A 22 -15.01 19.57 17.69
N GLN A 23 -13.75 19.52 17.25
CA GLN A 23 -13.31 18.58 16.22
C GLN A 23 -13.55 17.12 16.65
N MET A 24 -13.21 16.78 17.89
CA MET A 24 -13.36 15.44 18.43
C MET A 24 -14.81 15.03 18.66
N VAL A 25 -15.65 15.94 19.14
CA VAL A 25 -17.10 15.71 19.28
C VAL A 25 -17.71 15.39 17.91
N MET A 26 -17.39 16.20 16.89
CA MET A 26 -17.86 15.96 15.53
C MET A 26 -17.36 14.61 14.99
N PHE A 27 -16.09 14.26 15.23
CA PHE A 27 -15.56 12.96 14.82
C PHE A 27 -16.31 11.79 15.45
N ARG A 28 -16.49 11.82 16.77
CA ARG A 28 -17.22 10.78 17.52
C ARG A 28 -18.65 10.65 17.03
N HIS A 29 -19.32 11.78 16.79
CA HIS A 29 -20.71 11.80 16.33
C HIS A 29 -20.85 11.16 14.94
N VAL A 30 -19.99 11.52 13.99
CA VAL A 30 -20.08 11.03 12.59
C VAL A 30 -19.64 9.57 12.45
N ASN A 31 -18.71 9.10 13.28
CA ASN A 31 -18.20 7.72 13.21
C ASN A 31 -18.91 6.75 14.15
N GLY A 32 -19.75 7.27 15.05
CA GLY A 32 -20.62 6.49 15.90
C GLY A 32 -19.89 5.74 17.01
N GLN A 33 -20.66 4.93 17.73
CA GLN A 33 -20.25 4.35 19.01
C GLN A 33 -19.05 3.39 18.90
N GLN A 34 -18.85 2.75 17.74
CA GLN A 34 -17.71 1.85 17.55
C GLN A 34 -16.38 2.63 17.53
N ALA A 35 -16.33 3.77 16.85
CA ALA A 35 -15.14 4.61 16.85
C ALA A 35 -14.84 5.16 18.25
N VAL A 36 -15.88 5.55 18.98
CA VAL A 36 -15.78 6.00 20.38
C VAL A 36 -15.16 4.92 21.27
N ARG A 37 -15.63 3.67 21.14
CA ARG A 37 -15.08 2.54 21.90
C ARG A 37 -13.60 2.32 21.58
N CYS A 38 -13.22 2.33 20.31
CA CYS A 38 -11.81 2.18 19.91
C CYS A 38 -10.93 3.28 20.52
N ILE A 39 -11.34 4.55 20.41
CA ILE A 39 -10.61 5.70 20.95
C ILE A 39 -10.30 5.50 22.43
N TYR A 40 -11.31 5.19 23.24
CA TYR A 40 -11.13 5.03 24.69
C TYR A 40 -10.33 3.79 25.09
N THR A 41 -10.08 2.85 24.18
CA THR A 41 -9.26 1.66 24.44
C THR A 41 -7.79 1.82 24.04
N PHE A 42 -7.41 2.91 23.38
CA PHE A 42 -6.03 3.07 22.94
C PHE A 42 -5.09 3.33 24.13
N PRO A 43 -3.87 2.76 24.09
CA PRO A 43 -2.85 3.06 25.07
C PRO A 43 -2.24 4.42 24.72
N TYR A 44 -2.69 5.47 25.40
CA TYR A 44 -2.10 6.80 25.31
C TYR A 44 -0.92 6.93 26.28
N GLU A 45 0.16 7.56 25.82
CA GLU A 45 1.27 7.95 26.69
C GLU A 45 0.88 9.17 27.55
N VAL A 46 1.68 9.48 28.58
CA VAL A 46 1.38 10.57 29.53
C VAL A 46 1.28 11.95 28.86
N ASP A 47 2.01 12.14 27.77
CA ASP A 47 2.04 13.36 26.96
C ASP A 47 1.05 13.36 25.79
N GLU A 48 0.34 12.25 25.55
CA GLU A 48 -0.66 12.15 24.48
C GLU A 48 -2.07 12.48 25.00
N ASP A 49 -2.58 13.65 24.62
CA ASP A 49 -3.97 14.05 24.87
C ASP A 49 -4.95 13.22 24.00
N PRO A 50 -5.90 12.46 24.61
CA PRO A 50 -6.90 11.67 23.89
C PRO A 50 -8.02 12.51 23.24
N GLU A 51 -8.09 13.81 23.55
CA GLU A 51 -8.97 14.77 22.87
C GLU A 51 -8.23 15.56 21.76
N ASP A 52 -6.94 15.27 21.54
CA ASP A 52 -6.22 15.79 20.39
C ASP A 52 -6.46 14.93 19.13
N TRP A 53 -6.97 15.57 18.09
CA TRP A 53 -7.24 14.95 16.80
C TRP A 53 -6.03 14.20 16.23
N GLY A 54 -4.83 14.78 16.32
CA GLY A 54 -3.61 14.19 15.77
C GLY A 54 -3.23 12.90 16.50
N ASN A 55 -3.27 12.91 17.83
CA ASN A 55 -2.98 11.73 18.64
C ASN A 55 -3.95 10.59 18.37
N VAL A 56 -5.25 10.90 18.35
CA VAL A 56 -6.31 9.93 18.06
C VAL A 56 -6.17 9.33 16.67
N MET A 57 -5.90 10.17 15.67
CA MET A 57 -5.71 9.72 14.30
C MET A 57 -4.53 8.77 14.15
N LYS A 58 -3.40 9.09 14.79
CA LYS A 58 -2.22 8.21 14.79
C LYS A 58 -2.53 6.83 15.38
N LYS A 59 -3.24 6.77 16.52
CA LYS A 59 -3.65 5.49 17.13
C LYS A 59 -4.65 4.74 16.25
N LEU A 60 -5.62 5.44 15.64
CA LEU A 60 -6.58 4.84 14.70
C LEU A 60 -5.89 4.26 13.47
N GLU A 61 -4.92 4.96 12.90
CA GLU A 61 -4.11 4.45 11.79
C GLU A 61 -3.38 3.18 12.20
N CYS A 62 -2.68 3.19 13.33
CA CYS A 62 -2.01 2.00 13.87
C CYS A 62 -2.99 0.85 14.18
N TYR A 63 -4.19 1.15 14.67
CA TYR A 63 -5.19 0.14 15.00
C TYR A 63 -5.80 -0.49 13.74
N CYS A 64 -6.18 0.32 12.75
CA CYS A 64 -6.84 -0.12 11.53
C CYS A 64 -5.88 -0.78 10.53
N LEU A 65 -4.65 -0.28 10.43
CA LEU A 65 -3.62 -0.84 9.54
C LEU A 65 -2.80 -1.93 10.23
N GLY A 66 -2.91 -2.04 11.56
CA GLY A 66 -1.97 -2.77 12.39
C GLY A 66 -0.64 -2.01 12.54
N PHE A 67 0.24 -2.51 13.41
CA PHE A 67 1.65 -2.19 13.31
C PHE A 67 2.14 -2.84 12.01
N THR A 68 2.26 -2.07 10.93
CA THR A 68 2.99 -2.56 9.75
C THR A 68 4.42 -2.79 10.20
N ASN A 69 4.78 -4.05 10.43
CA ASN A 69 6.15 -4.40 10.67
C ASN A 69 6.89 -4.17 9.35
N ASP A 70 7.52 -3.01 9.22
CA ASP A 70 8.27 -2.64 8.03
C ASP A 70 9.26 -3.73 7.61
N ASN A 71 9.85 -4.45 8.58
CA ASN A 71 10.73 -5.58 8.26
C ASN A 71 9.97 -6.76 7.65
N PHE A 72 8.75 -7.03 8.10
CA PHE A 72 7.90 -8.08 7.53
C PHE A 72 7.42 -7.71 6.12
N GLU A 73 6.98 -6.47 5.90
CA GLU A 73 6.58 -6.01 4.57
C GLU A 73 7.76 -6.00 3.59
N ARG A 74 8.95 -5.59 4.05
CA ARG A 74 10.20 -5.70 3.28
C ARG A 74 10.59 -7.15 3.01
N TYR A 75 10.44 -8.02 3.99
CA TYR A 75 10.68 -9.46 3.83
C TYR A 75 9.76 -10.03 2.76
N LYS A 76 8.45 -9.79 2.87
CA LYS A 76 7.43 -10.22 1.90
C LYS A 76 7.76 -9.70 0.51
N PHE A 77 8.06 -8.40 0.38
CA PHE A 77 8.48 -7.78 -0.88
C PHE A 77 9.71 -8.46 -1.48
N ASN A 78 10.75 -8.70 -0.68
CA ASN A 78 12.00 -9.32 -1.15
C ASN A 78 11.83 -10.80 -1.51
N CYS A 79 10.89 -11.49 -0.87
CA CYS A 79 10.52 -12.86 -1.18
C CYS A 79 9.57 -12.98 -2.37
N SER A 80 8.92 -11.90 -2.82
CA SER A 80 8.00 -11.94 -3.95
C SER A 80 8.68 -12.43 -5.24
N VAL A 81 8.17 -13.54 -5.75
CA VAL A 81 8.52 -14.15 -7.03
C VAL A 81 7.23 -14.47 -7.77
N GLN A 82 7.25 -14.44 -9.10
CA GLN A 82 6.08 -14.76 -9.91
C GLN A 82 5.77 -16.26 -9.80
N GLU A 83 4.59 -16.56 -9.26
CA GLU A 83 4.14 -17.94 -9.03
C GLU A 83 3.74 -18.65 -10.35
N PRO A 84 3.76 -19.99 -10.40
CA PRO A 84 3.26 -20.72 -11.57
C PRO A 84 1.78 -20.38 -11.83
N GLY A 85 1.50 -19.86 -13.03
CA GLY A 85 0.14 -19.48 -13.43
C GLY A 85 -0.31 -18.09 -12.95
N GLU A 86 0.51 -17.38 -12.18
CA GLU A 86 0.28 -15.97 -11.85
C GLU A 86 0.56 -15.09 -13.07
N SER A 87 -0.38 -14.20 -13.40
CA SER A 87 -0.18 -13.29 -14.52
C SER A 87 0.85 -12.21 -14.20
N VAL A 88 1.44 -11.64 -15.25
CA VAL A 88 2.39 -10.53 -15.08
C VAL A 88 1.76 -9.36 -14.32
N ASP A 89 0.49 -9.06 -14.59
CA ASP A 89 -0.21 -7.95 -13.94
C ASP A 89 -0.50 -8.22 -12.47
N GLN A 90 -0.84 -9.47 -12.11
CA GLN A 90 -1.03 -9.88 -10.71
C GLN A 90 0.29 -9.74 -9.93
N PHE A 91 1.38 -10.23 -10.51
CA PHE A 91 2.71 -10.11 -9.90
C PHE A 91 3.14 -8.65 -9.73
N VAL A 92 2.95 -7.82 -10.77
CA VAL A 92 3.26 -6.38 -10.70
C VAL A 92 2.44 -5.71 -9.60
N GLN A 93 1.14 -6.00 -9.53
CA GLN A 93 0.28 -5.47 -8.49
C GLN A 93 0.80 -5.85 -7.09
N ALA A 94 1.11 -7.12 -6.86
CA ALA A 94 1.63 -7.61 -5.58
C ALA A 94 2.93 -6.90 -5.15
N VAL A 95 3.84 -6.62 -6.10
CA VAL A 95 5.10 -5.93 -5.81
C VAL A 95 4.91 -4.42 -5.61
N THR A 96 3.93 -3.80 -6.28
CA THR A 96 3.66 -2.35 -6.17
C THR A 96 2.86 -1.94 -4.94
N VAL A 97 2.23 -2.87 -4.23
CA VAL A 97 1.42 -2.58 -3.04
C VAL A 97 2.29 -2.20 -1.82
N CYS A 98 3.59 -2.51 -1.78
CA CYS A 98 4.44 -1.99 -0.69
C CYS A 98 4.72 -0.49 -0.90
N ASN A 99 3.95 0.34 -0.19
CA ASN A 99 4.20 1.78 -0.08
C ASN A 99 5.55 2.11 0.58
N CYS A 100 6.19 1.10 1.18
CA CYS A 100 7.48 1.20 1.85
C CYS A 100 8.69 1.34 0.90
N MET A 101 8.53 1.00 -0.39
CA MET A 101 9.66 0.90 -1.33
C MET A 101 9.63 2.00 -2.39
N HIS A 102 10.81 2.52 -2.71
CA HIS A 102 10.99 3.46 -3.81
C HIS A 102 10.90 2.77 -5.17
N ASP A 103 10.50 3.51 -6.20
CA ASP A 103 10.40 3.05 -7.59
C ASP A 103 11.62 2.27 -8.11
N LYS A 104 12.82 2.61 -7.64
CA LYS A 104 14.07 1.91 -8.01
C LYS A 104 14.08 0.46 -7.51
N LEU A 105 13.66 0.24 -6.27
CA LEU A 105 13.59 -1.10 -5.67
C LEU A 105 12.49 -1.94 -6.30
N ILE A 106 11.32 -1.34 -6.57
CA ILE A 106 10.23 -2.00 -7.29
C ILE A 106 10.70 -2.46 -8.67
N LYS A 107 11.42 -1.60 -9.40
CA LYS A 107 12.02 -1.91 -10.70
C LYS A 107 12.96 -3.12 -10.64
N GLU A 108 13.84 -3.16 -9.64
CA GLU A 108 14.80 -4.26 -9.43
C GLU A 108 14.11 -5.56 -9.04
N ARG A 109 13.16 -5.50 -8.09
CA ARG A 109 12.39 -6.67 -7.66
C ARG A 109 11.60 -7.27 -8.80
N LEU A 110 11.03 -6.45 -9.67
CA LEU A 110 10.38 -6.91 -10.87
C LEU A 110 11.32 -7.65 -11.81
N ILE A 111 12.62 -7.32 -11.89
CA ILE A 111 13.59 -8.06 -12.72
C ILE A 111 13.91 -9.40 -12.06
N ILE A 112 14.22 -9.39 -10.76
CA ILE A 112 14.72 -10.56 -10.03
C ILE A 112 13.62 -11.59 -9.78
N GLY A 113 12.40 -11.15 -9.48
CA GLY A 113 11.28 -12.02 -9.15
C GLY A 113 10.62 -12.71 -10.35
N MET A 114 11.14 -12.51 -11.56
CA MET A 114 10.59 -13.16 -12.75
C MET A 114 10.95 -14.63 -12.83
N ARG A 115 9.97 -15.44 -13.24
CA ARG A 115 10.21 -16.84 -13.57
C ARG A 115 11.02 -17.03 -14.85
N ASN A 116 10.87 -16.14 -15.84
CA ASN A 116 11.57 -16.24 -17.13
C ASN A 116 12.98 -15.61 -17.07
N GLY A 117 14.00 -16.44 -16.82
CA GLY A 117 15.39 -16.01 -16.76
C GLY A 117 15.95 -15.42 -18.07
N ASN A 118 15.45 -15.82 -19.24
CA ASN A 118 15.89 -15.26 -20.53
C ASN A 118 15.38 -13.83 -20.71
N LEU A 119 14.13 -13.58 -20.34
CA LEU A 119 13.56 -12.24 -20.34
C LEU A 119 14.28 -11.33 -19.34
N THR A 120 14.63 -11.85 -18.16
CA THR A 120 15.45 -11.15 -17.17
C THR A 120 16.80 -10.73 -17.74
N LYS A 121 17.52 -11.63 -18.42
CA LYS A 121 18.78 -11.30 -19.11
C LYS A 121 18.59 -10.21 -20.16
N ARG A 122 17.52 -10.29 -20.95
CA ARG A 122 17.20 -9.28 -21.98
C ARG A 122 16.95 -7.90 -21.37
N MET A 123 16.25 -7.84 -20.24
CA MET A 123 16.00 -6.57 -19.53
C MET A 123 17.27 -5.97 -18.93
N LEU A 124 18.18 -6.80 -18.40
CA LEU A 124 19.46 -6.35 -17.85
C LEU A 124 20.40 -5.76 -18.91
N GLY A 125 20.22 -6.12 -20.19
CA GLY A 125 20.96 -5.53 -21.30
C GLY A 125 20.62 -4.07 -21.63
N TYR A 126 19.55 -3.52 -21.04
CA TYR A 126 19.15 -2.13 -21.29
C TYR A 126 19.47 -1.22 -20.09
N PRO A 127 20.34 -0.21 -20.26
CA PRO A 127 20.82 0.62 -19.15
C PRO A 127 19.75 1.53 -18.52
N GLN A 128 18.69 1.88 -19.25
CA GLN A 128 17.60 2.73 -18.75
C GLN A 128 16.24 2.19 -19.21
N LEU A 129 15.78 1.11 -18.60
CA LEU A 129 14.42 0.58 -18.86
C LEU A 129 13.42 1.12 -17.83
N THR A 130 12.38 1.81 -18.31
CA THR A 130 11.28 2.29 -17.47
C THR A 130 10.43 1.14 -16.94
N LEU A 131 9.73 1.37 -15.83
CA LEU A 131 8.81 0.39 -15.25
C LEU A 131 7.77 -0.08 -16.28
N LYS A 132 7.14 0.88 -16.96
CA LYS A 132 6.16 0.62 -18.03
C LYS A 132 6.72 -0.29 -19.12
N ARG A 133 7.91 0.02 -19.65
CA ARG A 133 8.53 -0.77 -20.71
C ARG A 133 8.90 -2.19 -20.26
N ARG A 134 9.26 -2.38 -18.98
CA ARG A 134 9.47 -3.72 -18.39
C ARG A 134 8.16 -4.50 -18.36
N THR A 135 7.07 -3.88 -17.91
CA THR A 135 5.74 -4.50 -17.87
C THR A 135 5.24 -4.86 -19.27
N ASP A 136 5.38 -3.97 -20.24
CA ASP A 136 4.95 -4.22 -21.63
C ASP A 136 5.72 -5.39 -22.24
N MET A 137 7.04 -5.43 -22.07
CA MET A 137 7.87 -6.53 -22.57
C MET A 137 7.46 -7.89 -21.99
N ARG A 138 7.01 -7.92 -20.73
CA ARG A 138 6.51 -9.12 -20.07
C ARG A 138 5.16 -9.56 -20.60
N ARG A 139 4.22 -8.62 -20.77
CA ARG A 139 2.90 -8.91 -21.35
C ARG A 139 3.02 -9.48 -22.75
N SER A 140 3.94 -8.94 -23.57
CA SER A 140 4.21 -9.50 -24.90
C SER A 140 4.70 -10.95 -24.82
N GLU A 141 5.64 -11.25 -23.92
CA GLU A 141 6.18 -12.60 -23.74
C GLU A 141 5.12 -13.59 -23.21
N GLU A 142 4.33 -13.17 -22.22
CA GLU A 142 3.23 -13.95 -21.67
C GLU A 142 2.19 -14.30 -22.73
N ASN A 143 1.85 -13.34 -23.60
CA ASN A 143 0.94 -13.56 -24.72
C ASN A 143 1.50 -14.56 -25.73
N VAL A 144 2.78 -14.46 -26.10
CA VAL A 144 3.44 -15.42 -27.00
C VAL A 144 3.38 -16.83 -26.41
N ASN A 145 3.73 -16.99 -25.13
CA ASN A 145 3.69 -18.29 -24.45
C ASN A 145 2.26 -18.85 -24.35
N ARG A 146 1.26 -17.99 -24.12
CA ARG A 146 -0.15 -18.38 -24.05
C ARG A 146 -0.70 -18.82 -25.41
N VAL A 147 -0.25 -18.20 -26.50
CA VAL A 147 -0.61 -18.62 -27.87
C VAL A 147 0.07 -19.93 -28.22
N ALA A 148 1.37 -20.06 -27.96
CA ALA A 148 2.12 -21.30 -28.20
C ALA A 148 1.58 -22.51 -27.41
N ALA A 149 1.10 -22.30 -26.18
CA ALA A 149 0.48 -23.36 -25.37
C ALA A 149 -0.92 -23.80 -25.86
N LYS A 150 -1.50 -23.10 -26.84
CA LYS A 150 -2.81 -23.41 -27.42
C LYS A 150 -2.72 -24.03 -28.82
N GLU A 151 -1.55 -24.05 -29.42
CA GLU A 151 -1.33 -24.74 -30.71
C GLU A 151 -1.00 -26.23 -30.43
N PRO A 152 -1.70 -27.17 -31.08
CA PRO A 152 -1.61 -28.61 -30.80
C PRO A 152 -0.33 -29.27 -31.33
#